data_AF-A0A0F7TTB5-F1
#
_entry.id   AF-A0A0F7TTB5-F1
#
_cell.length_a   1.000
_cell.length_b   1.000
_cell.length_c   1.000
_cell.angle_alpha   90.00
_cell.angle_beta   90.00
_cell.angle_gamma   90.00
#
_symmetry.space_group_name_H-M   'P 1'
#
loop_
_entity.id
_entity.type
_entity.pdbx_description
1 polymer ?
#
loop_
_entity_poly.entity_id
_entity_poly.type
_entity_poly.pdbx_seq_one_letter_code
_entity_poly.pdbx_strand_id
1 'polypeptide(L)'
;MAEEFTLFPQLPPELRRLIWKACLPKTRIFDLMLPCFVYDDSHCRGSGWASRETWRPPVITRVCWESRAVAHETGRVLFQEDDSHVPNYIKSIWSDATTDIVAQYWAPGLEGVVFWPLDNPDPYFFHFADQYSGAMIAETRLRGALSLRTETFDWVNLRQLKEWLVCLEMSVIIHLSRKELLLSGLFGHLGEEYIQLVDPTDTQTLKKFHHLALTSSQQLPETIQLFDELFTPKFQYKIRNWTRDTMTRWLYQAWVHADRAEYASIEHPEQVWLGPSTPGMDGKPFNPLTPESYRYDMYFGMSDQVHFAYNEKHPWVKEKLAQAPRFYPRIMIRPCIKRCWLPRTPPRRGSPRGHYRAGSR
;
A
#
# COMPACT_ATOMS: atom_id res chain seq x y z
N MET A 1 -24.40 -12.17 -31.70
CA MET A 1 -24.50 -11.73 -30.30
C MET A 1 -25.69 -10.80 -30.23
N ALA A 2 -26.60 -10.93 -29.27
CA ALA A 2 -27.67 -9.95 -29.11
C ALA A 2 -27.03 -8.58 -28.83
N GLU A 3 -27.23 -7.60 -29.72
CA GLU A 3 -26.57 -6.29 -29.64
C GLU A 3 -27.15 -5.39 -28.55
N GLU A 4 -28.33 -5.72 -28.01
CA GLU A 4 -28.97 -4.98 -26.91
C GLU A 4 -29.63 -5.94 -25.89
N PHE A 5 -29.34 -5.72 -24.60
CA PHE A 5 -30.03 -6.38 -23.50
C PHE A 5 -31.26 -5.55 -23.09
N THR A 6 -32.43 -5.88 -23.63
CA THR A 6 -33.67 -5.09 -23.49
C THR A 6 -34.45 -5.36 -22.20
N LEU A 7 -34.02 -6.32 -21.39
CA LEU A 7 -34.71 -6.70 -20.14
C LEU A 7 -34.35 -5.79 -18.97
N PHE A 8 -33.16 -5.17 -18.96
CA PHE A 8 -32.73 -4.32 -17.84
C PHE A 8 -33.69 -3.15 -17.58
N PRO A 9 -34.14 -2.37 -18.59
CA PRO A 9 -35.07 -1.27 -18.37
C PRO A 9 -36.47 -1.70 -17.87
N GLN A 10 -36.83 -2.98 -18.02
CA GLN A 10 -38.11 -3.53 -17.58
C GLN A 10 -38.11 -3.91 -16.09
N LEU A 11 -36.95 -3.92 -15.45
CA LEU A 11 -36.83 -4.20 -14.02
C LEU A 11 -37.39 -3.03 -13.18
N PRO A 12 -38.03 -3.32 -12.03
CA PRO A 12 -38.36 -2.32 -11.03
C PRO A 12 -37.17 -1.41 -10.70
N PRO A 13 -37.38 -0.10 -10.46
CA PRO A 13 -36.31 0.84 -10.15
C PRO A 13 -35.39 0.39 -9.01
N GLU A 14 -35.94 -0.27 -8.00
CA GLU A 14 -35.21 -0.77 -6.84
C GLU A 14 -34.19 -1.85 -7.25
N LEU A 15 -34.57 -2.77 -8.15
CA LEU A 15 -33.68 -3.82 -8.63
C LEU A 15 -32.60 -3.25 -9.55
N ARG A 16 -32.95 -2.31 -10.44
CA ARG A 16 -31.96 -1.62 -11.29
C ARG A 16 -30.91 -0.91 -10.44
N ARG A 17 -31.36 -0.20 -9.40
CA ARG A 17 -30.50 0.47 -8.43
C ARG A 17 -29.58 -0.51 -7.69
N LEU A 18 -30.10 -1.65 -7.24
CA LEU A 18 -29.27 -2.69 -6.59
C LEU A 18 -28.21 -3.26 -7.54
N ILE A 19 -28.57 -3.49 -8.80
CA ILE A 19 -27.61 -3.93 -9.83
C ILE A 19 -26.52 -2.87 -10.01
N TRP A 20 -26.88 -1.59 -10.13
CA TRP A 20 -25.88 -0.52 -10.24
C TRP A 20 -24.96 -0.42 -9.02
N LYS A 21 -25.50 -0.60 -7.81
CA LYS A 21 -24.68 -0.65 -6.59
C LYS A 21 -23.73 -1.85 -6.59
N ALA A 22 -24.18 -3.01 -7.09
CA ALA A 22 -23.33 -4.19 -7.22
C ALA A 22 -22.24 -4.04 -8.30
N CYS A 23 -22.42 -3.14 -9.27
CA CYS A 23 -21.43 -2.81 -10.29
C CYS A 23 -20.36 -1.81 -9.83
N LEU A 24 -20.53 -1.17 -8.66
CA LEU A 24 -19.49 -0.31 -8.11
C LEU A 24 -18.23 -1.12 -7.77
N PRO A 25 -17.03 -0.56 -8.00
CA PRO A 25 -15.79 -1.14 -7.47
C PRO A 25 -15.91 -1.29 -5.95
N LYS A 26 -15.52 -2.45 -5.41
CA LYS A 26 -15.64 -2.69 -3.96
C LYS A 26 -14.60 -1.94 -3.15
N THR A 27 -13.39 -1.88 -3.70
CA THR A 27 -12.25 -1.21 -3.09
C THR A 27 -11.37 -0.67 -4.18
N ARG A 28 -11.05 0.62 -4.13
CA ARG A 28 -10.05 1.23 -5.02
C ARG A 28 -8.92 1.77 -4.17
N ILE A 29 -7.73 1.79 -4.76
CA ILE A 29 -6.58 2.43 -4.14
C ILE A 29 -6.52 3.85 -4.65
N PHE A 30 -6.83 4.78 -3.74
CA PHE A 30 -6.65 6.21 -3.91
C PHE A 30 -5.16 6.51 -3.76
N ASP A 31 -4.43 6.24 -4.84
CA ASP A 31 -2.99 6.37 -4.92
C ASP A 31 -2.62 7.84 -5.12
N LEU A 32 -2.22 8.50 -4.03
CA LEU A 32 -1.79 9.89 -4.06
C LEU A 32 -0.42 10.08 -4.70
N MET A 33 0.29 8.99 -4.99
CA MET A 33 1.63 9.02 -5.58
C MET A 33 1.63 8.39 -6.97
N LEU A 34 2.60 8.78 -7.79
CA LEU A 34 2.91 8.06 -9.03
C LEU A 34 4.03 7.05 -8.72
N PRO A 35 3.76 5.74 -8.60
CA PRO A 35 4.79 4.74 -8.33
C PRO A 35 5.78 4.55 -9.49
N CYS A 36 5.61 5.24 -10.63
CA CYS A 36 6.60 5.23 -11.70
C CYS A 36 7.93 5.85 -11.30
N PHE A 37 8.02 6.51 -10.15
CA PHE A 37 9.26 7.08 -9.65
C PHE A 37 9.99 6.10 -8.72
N VAL A 38 9.27 5.30 -7.91
CA VAL A 38 9.88 4.47 -6.84
C VAL A 38 10.57 3.19 -7.37
N TYR A 39 10.15 2.67 -8.53
CA TYR A 39 10.60 1.38 -9.06
C TYR A 39 11.12 1.48 -10.52
N ASP A 40 11.87 2.55 -10.85
CA ASP A 40 12.34 2.83 -12.22
C ASP A 40 13.36 1.80 -12.76
N ASP A 41 13.88 0.91 -11.90
CA ASP A 41 14.69 -0.24 -12.33
C ASP A 41 13.85 -1.38 -12.94
N SER A 42 12.52 -1.34 -12.78
CA SER A 42 11.65 -2.31 -13.43
C SER A 42 11.41 -1.91 -14.89
N HIS A 43 11.72 -2.82 -15.82
CA HIS A 43 11.46 -2.64 -17.26
C HIS A 43 9.95 -2.42 -17.57
N CYS A 44 9.07 -2.61 -16.58
CA CYS A 44 7.63 -2.54 -16.69
C CYS A 44 7.06 -1.16 -16.32
N ARG A 45 6.29 -0.55 -17.24
CA ARG A 45 5.54 0.71 -16.99
C ARG A 45 4.12 0.48 -16.45
N GLY A 46 3.83 -0.73 -15.97
CA GLY A 46 2.53 -1.14 -15.47
C GLY A 46 2.10 -0.36 -14.23
N SER A 47 3.04 -0.15 -13.29
CA SER A 47 2.80 0.57 -12.03
C SER A 47 2.20 1.96 -12.24
N GLY A 48 2.87 2.81 -13.03
CA GLY A 48 2.36 4.16 -13.29
C GLY A 48 1.09 4.20 -14.15
N TRP A 49 0.79 3.14 -14.90
CA TRP A 49 -0.49 3.05 -15.62
C TRP A 49 -1.63 2.70 -14.66
N ALA A 50 -1.48 1.65 -13.86
CA ALA A 50 -2.51 1.20 -12.92
C ALA A 50 -2.95 2.33 -11.98
N SER A 51 -2.02 3.06 -11.36
CA SER A 51 -2.34 4.20 -10.49
C SER A 51 -3.08 5.32 -11.22
N ARG A 52 -2.72 5.63 -12.47
CA ARG A 52 -3.46 6.65 -13.25
C ARG A 52 -4.86 6.22 -13.64
N GLU A 53 -5.09 4.91 -13.79
CA GLU A 53 -6.43 4.40 -14.05
C GLU A 53 -7.29 4.42 -12.78
N THR A 54 -6.71 4.24 -11.57
CA THR A 54 -7.47 4.41 -10.32
C THR A 54 -7.93 5.84 -10.09
N TRP A 55 -7.31 6.84 -10.75
CA TRP A 55 -7.78 8.23 -10.68
C TRP A 55 -9.03 8.53 -11.50
N ARG A 56 -9.40 7.65 -12.43
CA ARG A 56 -10.56 7.89 -13.30
C ARG A 56 -11.87 7.51 -12.62
N PRO A 57 -12.97 8.23 -12.90
CA PRO A 57 -14.29 7.79 -12.46
C PRO A 57 -14.58 6.34 -12.93
N PRO A 58 -15.24 5.51 -12.11
CA PRO A 58 -15.66 4.16 -12.50
C PRO A 58 -16.45 4.18 -13.81
N VAL A 59 -16.35 3.12 -14.61
CA VAL A 59 -17.02 3.01 -15.92
C VAL A 59 -18.53 3.22 -15.80
N ILE A 60 -19.14 2.81 -14.67
CA ILE A 60 -20.57 2.97 -14.45
C ILE A 60 -21.03 4.44 -14.47
N THR A 61 -20.14 5.40 -14.21
CA THR A 61 -20.45 6.84 -14.33
C THR A 61 -20.81 7.28 -15.75
N ARG A 62 -20.48 6.44 -16.75
CA ARG A 62 -20.62 6.72 -18.18
C ARG A 62 -21.68 5.87 -18.89
N VAL A 63 -22.34 4.94 -18.18
CA VAL A 63 -23.30 4.01 -18.79
C VAL A 63 -24.65 4.71 -19.05
N CYS A 64 -25.32 5.21 -18.01
CA CYS A 64 -26.55 5.98 -18.14
C CYS A 64 -26.69 6.98 -16.97
N TRP A 65 -27.79 7.74 -16.94
CA TRP A 65 -28.04 8.71 -15.87
C TRP A 65 -28.26 8.04 -14.51
N GLU A 66 -28.94 6.88 -14.48
CA GLU A 66 -29.25 6.15 -13.26
C GLU A 66 -27.97 5.58 -12.62
N SER A 67 -27.12 4.93 -13.42
CA SER A 67 -25.84 4.40 -12.95
C SER A 67 -24.89 5.50 -12.47
N ARG A 68 -24.89 6.65 -13.17
CA ARG A 68 -24.13 7.84 -12.75
C ARG A 68 -24.64 8.38 -11.42
N ALA A 69 -25.96 8.50 -11.24
CA ALA A 69 -26.54 8.94 -9.99
C ALA A 69 -26.13 8.02 -8.83
N VAL A 70 -26.13 6.70 -9.05
CA VAL A 70 -25.68 5.72 -8.05
C VAL A 70 -24.20 5.91 -7.71
N ALA A 71 -23.33 6.09 -8.70
CA ALA A 71 -21.90 6.31 -8.45
C ALA A 71 -21.60 7.59 -7.67
N HIS A 72 -22.44 8.63 -7.83
CA HIS A 72 -22.29 9.90 -7.14
C HIS A 72 -22.99 9.98 -5.78
N GLU A 73 -23.58 8.88 -5.29
CA GLU A 73 -24.11 8.83 -3.92
C GLU A 73 -23.00 9.00 -2.87
N THR A 74 -21.83 8.44 -3.16
CA THR A 74 -20.67 8.41 -2.27
C THR A 74 -19.41 8.92 -2.97
N GLY A 75 -19.29 8.67 -4.28
CA GLY A 75 -18.13 9.06 -5.07
C GLY A 75 -18.21 10.47 -5.65
N ARG A 76 -17.04 11.11 -5.78
CA ARG A 76 -16.88 12.45 -6.36
C ARG A 76 -15.56 12.58 -7.11
N VAL A 77 -15.48 13.58 -7.97
CA VAL A 77 -14.21 14.02 -8.55
C VAL A 77 -13.69 15.15 -7.70
N LEU A 78 -12.48 14.99 -7.17
CA LEU A 78 -11.73 16.07 -6.54
C LEU A 78 -10.89 16.75 -7.62
N PHE A 79 -10.96 18.08 -7.68
CA PHE A 79 -10.15 18.90 -8.58
C PHE A 79 -9.12 19.65 -7.75
N GLN A 80 -7.89 19.73 -8.26
CA GLN A 80 -6.81 20.42 -7.57
C GLN A 80 -7.05 21.94 -7.45
N GLU A 81 -7.81 22.52 -8.36
CA GLU A 81 -8.20 23.93 -8.32
C GLU A 81 -9.18 24.23 -7.17
N ASP A 82 -9.96 23.22 -6.74
CA ASP A 82 -11.00 23.37 -5.72
C ASP A 82 -10.55 22.86 -4.34
N ASP A 83 -9.61 21.92 -4.28
CA ASP A 83 -9.12 21.30 -3.06
C ASP A 83 -7.59 21.32 -3.01
N SER A 84 -7.05 22.19 -2.14
CA SER A 84 -5.62 22.34 -1.93
C SER A 84 -4.95 21.08 -1.35
N HIS A 85 -5.72 20.10 -0.89
CA HIS A 85 -5.19 18.82 -0.42
C HIS A 85 -4.98 17.81 -1.55
N VAL A 86 -5.41 18.11 -2.76
CA VAL A 86 -5.04 17.33 -3.95
C VAL A 86 -3.65 17.78 -4.41
N PRO A 87 -2.68 16.85 -4.57
CA PRO A 87 -1.34 17.22 -5.02
C PRO A 87 -1.35 17.95 -6.37
N ASN A 88 -0.52 18.97 -6.53
CA ASN A 88 -0.45 19.83 -7.73
C ASN A 88 -0.21 19.09 -9.07
N TYR A 89 0.37 17.89 -9.02
CA TYR A 89 0.58 17.03 -10.20
C TYR A 89 -0.64 16.18 -10.58
N ILE A 90 -1.69 16.18 -9.76
CA ILE A 90 -2.96 15.49 -10.00
C ILE A 90 -4.02 16.54 -10.33
N LYS A 91 -4.38 16.70 -11.62
CA LYS A 91 -5.40 17.68 -12.01
C LYS A 91 -6.78 17.37 -11.42
N SER A 92 -7.13 16.09 -11.44
CA SER A 92 -8.38 15.59 -10.88
C SER A 92 -8.26 14.11 -10.57
N ILE A 93 -8.99 13.67 -9.54
CA ILE A 93 -8.99 12.29 -9.08
C ILE A 93 -10.40 11.90 -8.62
N TRP A 94 -10.86 10.73 -9.05
CA TRP A 94 -12.06 10.12 -8.48
C TRP A 94 -11.75 9.60 -7.09
N SER A 95 -12.66 9.86 -6.15
CA SER A 95 -12.60 9.41 -4.77
C SER A 95 -13.97 8.93 -4.33
N ASP A 96 -14.00 7.82 -3.61
CA ASP A 96 -15.11 7.39 -2.77
C ASP A 96 -14.61 7.08 -1.36
N ALA A 97 -14.78 8.02 -0.44
CA ALA A 97 -14.31 7.88 0.95
C ALA A 97 -14.88 6.65 1.67
N THR A 98 -16.03 6.12 1.21
CA THR A 98 -16.67 4.96 1.87
C THR A 98 -16.02 3.63 1.53
N THR A 99 -15.32 3.55 0.39
CA THR A 99 -14.74 2.29 -0.14
C THR A 99 -13.26 2.38 -0.46
N ASP A 100 -12.74 3.58 -0.70
CA ASP A 100 -11.37 3.77 -1.18
C ASP A 100 -10.38 3.75 -0.02
N ILE A 101 -9.19 3.21 -0.30
CA ILE A 101 -8.05 3.18 0.60
C ILE A 101 -7.04 4.20 0.11
N VAL A 102 -6.67 5.15 0.96
CA VAL A 102 -5.65 6.16 0.67
C VAL A 102 -4.29 5.51 0.75
N ALA A 103 -3.47 5.64 -0.29
CA ALA A 103 -2.17 5.00 -0.38
C ALA A 103 -1.04 5.98 -0.64
N GLN A 104 0.08 5.76 0.04
CA GLN A 104 1.32 6.51 -0.15
C GLN A 104 2.55 5.58 -0.05
N TYR A 105 3.49 5.77 -0.97
CA TYR A 105 4.68 4.93 -1.10
C TYR A 105 5.99 5.68 -0.87
N TRP A 106 5.90 6.96 -0.54
CA TRP A 106 7.06 7.80 -0.24
C TRP A 106 7.64 7.43 1.13
N ALA A 107 8.98 7.48 1.25
CA ALA A 107 9.70 7.33 2.49
C ALA A 107 10.76 8.46 2.60
N PRO A 108 10.97 9.03 3.79
CA PRO A 108 12.02 10.04 4.02
C PRO A 108 13.41 9.53 3.62
N GLY A 109 14.24 10.39 3.03
CA GLY A 109 15.58 10.05 2.52
C GLY A 109 15.63 9.69 1.03
N LEU A 110 14.49 9.64 0.35
CA LEU A 110 14.39 9.41 -1.11
C LEU A 110 14.30 10.71 -1.93
N GLU A 111 14.37 11.88 -1.29
CA GLU A 111 14.22 13.20 -1.92
C GLU A 111 15.24 13.41 -3.04
N GLY A 112 16.47 12.90 -2.86
CA GLY A 112 17.57 13.04 -3.81
C GLY A 112 17.58 12.07 -4.99
N VAL A 113 16.81 10.97 -4.93
CA VAL A 113 16.92 9.85 -5.89
C VAL A 113 15.74 9.80 -6.86
N VAL A 114 14.56 10.24 -6.42
CA VAL A 114 13.30 9.85 -7.09
C VAL A 114 12.27 10.99 -7.25
N PHE A 115 12.35 12.08 -6.46
CA PHE A 115 11.20 12.96 -6.21
C PHE A 115 11.35 14.45 -6.56
N TRP A 116 12.34 14.85 -7.37
CA TRP A 116 12.44 16.25 -7.83
C TRP A 116 11.32 16.57 -8.85
N PRO A 117 10.43 17.59 -8.68
CA PRO A 117 10.28 18.62 -7.64
C PRO A 117 8.89 18.54 -6.97
N LEU A 118 8.50 17.39 -6.45
CA LEU A 118 7.15 17.22 -5.89
C LEU A 118 7.15 17.62 -4.42
N ASP A 119 6.12 18.37 -4.01
CA ASP A 119 5.90 18.72 -2.60
C ASP A 119 5.82 17.44 -1.74
N ASN A 120 6.25 17.53 -0.48
CA ASN A 120 6.10 16.45 0.49
C ASN A 120 4.65 15.93 0.43
N PRO A 121 4.41 14.63 0.12
CA PRO A 121 3.06 14.13 -0.06
C PRO A 121 2.29 13.91 1.25
N ASP A 122 2.94 14.06 2.40
CA ASP A 122 2.37 13.77 3.71
C ASP A 122 1.16 14.63 4.08
N PRO A 123 1.16 15.97 3.88
CA PRO A 123 0.01 16.79 4.22
C PRO A 123 -1.25 16.34 3.46
N TYR A 124 -1.09 15.96 2.19
CA TYR A 124 -2.17 15.42 1.37
C TYR A 124 -2.63 14.05 1.89
N PHE A 125 -1.69 13.16 2.17
CA PHE A 125 -1.98 11.82 2.65
C PHE A 125 -2.75 11.83 3.98
N PHE A 126 -2.23 12.52 5.00
CA PHE A 126 -2.84 12.55 6.32
C PHE A 126 -4.17 13.31 6.34
N HIS A 127 -4.38 14.27 5.43
CA HIS A 127 -5.68 14.92 5.26
C HIS A 127 -6.78 13.91 4.86
N PHE A 128 -6.46 12.93 4.00
CA PHE A 128 -7.45 11.96 3.54
C PHE A 128 -7.48 10.69 4.40
N ALA A 129 -6.38 10.31 5.05
CA ALA A 129 -6.25 9.01 5.69
C ALA A 129 -7.24 8.74 6.84
N ASP A 130 -7.74 9.79 7.51
CA ASP A 130 -8.73 9.68 8.59
C ASP A 130 -10.20 9.70 8.08
N GLN A 131 -10.44 10.19 6.87
CA GLN A 131 -11.79 10.32 6.30
C GLN A 131 -12.20 9.11 5.45
N TYR A 132 -11.26 8.25 5.10
CA TYR A 132 -11.45 7.17 4.13
C TYR A 132 -11.51 5.79 4.81
N SER A 133 -11.97 4.79 4.06
CA SER A 133 -12.15 3.42 4.56
C SER A 133 -10.87 2.77 5.09
N GLY A 134 -9.70 3.26 4.67
CA GLY A 134 -8.42 2.83 5.21
C GLY A 134 -7.23 3.62 4.67
N ALA A 135 -6.09 3.42 5.31
CA ALA A 135 -4.82 4.04 4.96
C ALA A 135 -3.74 2.97 4.73
N MET A 136 -2.93 3.17 3.70
CA MET A 136 -1.87 2.26 3.30
C MET A 136 -0.54 2.98 3.12
N ILE A 137 0.51 2.42 3.70
CA ILE A 137 1.89 2.91 3.58
C ILE A 137 2.82 1.81 3.06
N ALA A 138 3.97 2.20 2.50
CA ALA A 138 5.04 1.26 2.17
C ALA A 138 5.76 0.74 3.44
N GLU A 139 6.19 -0.52 3.41
CA GLU A 139 6.97 -1.15 4.48
C GLU A 139 8.28 -0.41 4.75
N THR A 140 8.93 0.15 3.72
CA THR A 140 10.14 0.97 3.86
C THR A 140 9.89 2.21 4.73
N ARG A 141 8.75 2.88 4.55
CA ARG A 141 8.36 4.04 5.35
C ARG A 141 8.13 3.64 6.80
N LEU A 142 7.36 2.59 7.04
CA LEU A 142 7.13 2.06 8.39
C LEU A 142 8.47 1.71 9.05
N ARG A 143 9.35 1.01 8.34
CA ARG A 143 10.67 0.65 8.83
C ARG A 143 11.49 1.88 9.18
N GLY A 144 11.51 2.90 8.31
CA GLY A 144 12.19 4.17 8.56
C GLY A 144 11.68 4.87 9.83
N ALA A 145 10.36 5.03 9.94
CA ALA A 145 9.71 5.62 11.11
C ALA A 145 10.05 4.89 12.42
N LEU A 146 10.19 3.56 12.35
CA LEU A 146 10.51 2.70 13.48
C LEU A 146 12.00 2.54 13.77
N SER A 147 12.90 2.99 12.89
CA SER A 147 14.36 2.76 13.02
C SER A 147 15.12 3.93 13.64
N LEU A 148 14.53 5.13 13.71
CA LEU A 148 15.23 6.36 14.12
C LEU A 148 15.09 6.64 15.62
N ARG A 149 16.17 6.97 16.35
CA ARG A 149 16.17 7.23 17.81
C ARG A 149 15.47 8.53 18.25
N THR A 150 14.91 9.26 17.30
CA THR A 150 14.26 10.54 17.52
C THR A 150 12.82 10.43 17.09
N GLU A 151 11.94 11.14 17.79
CA GLU A 151 10.57 11.34 17.33
C GLU A 151 10.63 11.89 15.91
N THR A 152 10.28 11.03 14.97
CA THR A 152 10.13 11.45 13.58
C THR A 152 8.72 11.99 13.42
N PHE A 153 8.58 12.93 12.49
CA PHE A 153 7.25 13.36 12.03
C PHE A 153 6.37 12.12 11.71
N ASP A 154 6.96 11.11 11.08
CA ASP A 154 6.29 9.85 10.75
C ASP A 154 5.78 9.10 11.97
N TRP A 155 6.61 8.91 13.01
CA TRP A 155 6.20 8.19 14.21
C TRP A 155 5.01 8.83 14.93
N VAL A 156 5.01 10.17 15.03
CA VAL A 156 3.89 10.92 15.63
C VAL A 156 2.63 10.77 14.80
N ASN A 157 2.73 10.83 13.48
CA ASN A 157 1.56 10.71 12.61
C ASN A 157 1.04 9.28 12.50
N LEU A 158 1.91 8.26 12.55
CA LEU A 158 1.50 6.86 12.55
C LEU A 158 0.62 6.51 13.76
N ARG A 159 0.78 7.22 14.89
CA ARG A 159 -0.07 7.09 16.09
C ARG A 159 -1.48 7.64 15.91
N GLN A 160 -1.73 8.48 14.90
CA GLN A 160 -3.03 9.13 14.71
C GLN A 160 -4.09 8.16 14.18
N LEU A 161 -3.69 7.14 13.43
CA LEU A 161 -4.59 6.11 12.93
C LEU A 161 -4.46 4.81 13.74
N LYS A 162 -5.59 4.17 13.96
CA LYS A 162 -5.67 2.91 14.72
C LYS A 162 -5.22 1.70 13.92
N GLU A 163 -5.36 1.76 12.60
CA GLU A 163 -5.13 0.62 11.71
C GLU A 163 -4.44 1.08 10.44
N TRP A 164 -3.46 0.30 10.00
CA TRP A 164 -2.62 0.56 8.84
C TRP A 164 -2.51 -0.67 7.97
N LEU A 165 -2.77 -0.51 6.68
CA LEU A 165 -2.34 -1.47 5.69
C LEU A 165 -0.87 -1.17 5.33
N VAL A 166 -0.04 -2.20 5.29
CA VAL A 166 1.40 -2.04 5.04
C VAL A 166 1.76 -2.82 3.79
N CYS A 167 2.00 -2.11 2.70
CA CYS A 167 2.47 -2.71 1.46
C CYS A 167 3.90 -3.20 1.64
N LEU A 168 4.09 -4.51 1.62
CA LEU A 168 5.42 -5.11 1.66
C LEU A 168 6.22 -4.68 0.43
N GLU A 169 7.55 -4.70 0.53
CA GLU A 169 8.47 -4.29 -0.55
C GLU A 169 8.34 -5.10 -1.86
N MET A 170 7.47 -6.13 -1.88
CA MET A 170 7.18 -7.01 -3.00
C MET A 170 5.88 -6.58 -3.71
N SER A 171 5.99 -5.70 -4.71
CA SER A 171 4.90 -5.43 -5.65
C SER A 171 4.96 -6.40 -6.83
N VAL A 172 3.88 -7.14 -7.05
CA VAL A 172 3.73 -8.07 -8.17
C VAL A 172 3.10 -7.34 -9.36
N ILE A 173 3.70 -7.45 -10.54
CA ILE A 173 3.11 -6.95 -11.78
C ILE A 173 2.81 -8.10 -12.73
N ILE A 174 1.54 -8.28 -13.07
CA ILE A 174 1.08 -9.32 -14.00
C ILE A 174 0.78 -8.69 -15.35
N HIS A 175 1.50 -9.10 -16.39
CA HIS A 175 1.26 -8.64 -17.76
C HIS A 175 0.08 -9.37 -18.34
N LEU A 176 -0.91 -8.62 -18.84
CA LEU A 176 -2.20 -9.17 -19.29
C LEU A 176 -2.71 -8.41 -20.51
N SER A 177 -3.39 -9.08 -21.42
CA SER A 177 -4.32 -8.40 -22.31
C SER A 177 -5.53 -7.88 -21.52
N ARG A 178 -6.23 -6.90 -22.07
CA ARG A 178 -7.48 -6.41 -21.48
C ARG A 178 -8.55 -7.50 -21.35
N LYS A 179 -8.55 -8.48 -22.25
CA LYS A 179 -9.46 -9.62 -22.21
C LYS A 179 -9.13 -10.55 -21.03
N GLU A 180 -7.85 -10.89 -20.85
CA GLU A 180 -7.40 -11.72 -19.70
C GLU A 180 -7.70 -11.01 -18.37
N LEU A 181 -7.44 -9.70 -18.28
CA LEU A 181 -7.78 -8.90 -17.10
C LEU A 181 -9.26 -9.05 -16.72
N LEU A 182 -10.17 -8.81 -17.67
CA LEU A 182 -11.62 -8.86 -17.44
C LEU A 182 -12.10 -10.28 -17.11
N LEU A 183 -11.65 -11.28 -17.86
CA LEU A 183 -12.07 -12.67 -17.66
C LEU A 183 -11.53 -13.28 -16.36
N SER A 184 -10.44 -12.74 -15.80
CA SER A 184 -9.90 -13.23 -14.54
C SER A 184 -10.85 -13.02 -13.36
N GLY A 185 -11.66 -11.95 -13.38
CA GLY A 185 -12.46 -11.51 -12.23
C GLY A 185 -11.64 -11.10 -10.99
N LEU A 186 -10.30 -11.07 -11.07
CA LEU A 186 -9.41 -10.79 -9.95
C LEU A 186 -9.14 -9.30 -9.72
N PHE A 187 -9.49 -8.44 -10.68
CA PHE A 187 -9.34 -6.99 -10.61
C PHE A 187 -10.70 -6.28 -10.59
N GLY A 188 -11.64 -6.86 -9.83
CA GLY A 188 -13.04 -6.43 -9.76
C GLY A 188 -13.89 -6.93 -10.93
N HIS A 189 -15.20 -6.92 -10.75
CA HIS A 189 -16.17 -7.47 -11.71
C HIS A 189 -16.10 -6.79 -13.09
N LEU A 190 -15.75 -5.50 -13.12
CA LEU A 190 -15.60 -4.72 -14.35
C LEU A 190 -14.13 -4.46 -14.73
N GLY A 191 -13.17 -5.08 -14.03
CA GLY A 191 -11.74 -4.89 -14.28
C GLY A 191 -11.22 -3.50 -13.91
N GLU A 192 -11.82 -2.85 -12.90
CA GLU A 192 -11.51 -1.47 -12.49
C GLU A 192 -10.79 -1.37 -11.15
N GLU A 193 -10.65 -2.48 -10.43
CA GLU A 193 -9.91 -2.56 -9.17
C GLU A 193 -8.44 -2.91 -9.49
N TYR A 194 -7.75 -2.02 -10.21
CA TYR A 194 -6.43 -2.27 -10.80
C TYR A 194 -5.30 -2.48 -9.78
N ILE A 195 -5.50 -2.16 -8.51
CA ILE A 195 -4.51 -2.39 -7.46
C ILE A 195 -5.18 -3.26 -6.41
N GLN A 196 -4.65 -4.46 -6.23
CA GLN A 196 -5.15 -5.45 -5.30
C GLN A 196 -4.20 -5.55 -4.11
N LEU A 197 -4.75 -5.49 -2.89
CA LEU A 197 -4.01 -5.65 -1.64
C LEU A 197 -4.37 -7.01 -1.03
N VAL A 198 -3.50 -7.99 -1.25
CA VAL A 198 -3.76 -9.37 -0.81
C VAL A 198 -3.06 -9.63 0.52
N ASP A 199 -3.77 -10.28 1.44
CA ASP A 199 -3.14 -10.75 2.68
C ASP A 199 -2.08 -11.82 2.34
N PRO A 200 -0.83 -11.70 2.83
CA PRO A 200 0.23 -12.67 2.53
C PRO A 200 -0.07 -14.09 3.03
N THR A 201 -1.03 -14.25 3.95
CA THR A 201 -1.49 -15.55 4.44
C THR A 201 -2.66 -16.12 3.63
N ASP A 202 -3.33 -15.32 2.79
CA ASP A 202 -4.38 -15.77 1.86
C ASP A 202 -3.78 -16.50 0.65
N THR A 203 -3.36 -17.73 0.94
CA THR A 203 -2.75 -18.63 -0.05
C THR A 203 -3.72 -18.94 -1.20
N GLN A 204 -5.03 -18.91 -0.96
CA GLN A 204 -6.02 -19.22 -1.99
C GLN A 204 -6.07 -18.11 -3.05
N THR A 205 -6.14 -16.85 -2.61
CA THR A 205 -6.13 -15.70 -3.52
C THR A 205 -4.79 -15.56 -4.22
N LEU A 206 -3.67 -15.73 -3.51
CA LEU A 206 -2.33 -15.72 -4.12
C LEU A 206 -2.16 -16.79 -5.20
N LYS A 207 -2.71 -18.00 -4.99
CA LYS A 207 -2.70 -19.07 -6.01
C LYS A 207 -3.50 -18.70 -7.26
N LYS A 208 -4.63 -17.99 -7.13
CA LYS A 208 -5.41 -17.50 -8.28
C LYS A 208 -4.60 -16.50 -9.11
N PHE A 209 -3.91 -15.56 -8.45
CA PHE A 209 -3.03 -14.62 -9.14
C PHE A 209 -1.81 -15.30 -9.76
N HIS A 210 -1.21 -16.28 -9.07
CA HIS A 210 -0.12 -17.07 -9.63
C HIS A 210 -0.57 -17.82 -10.89
N HIS A 211 -1.73 -18.47 -10.85
CA HIS A 211 -2.31 -19.15 -12.01
C HIS A 211 -2.58 -18.17 -13.17
N LEU A 212 -3.09 -16.98 -12.89
CA LEU A 212 -3.26 -15.94 -13.91
C LEU A 212 -1.92 -15.52 -14.54
N ALA A 213 -0.86 -15.40 -13.74
CA ALA A 213 0.48 -15.10 -14.23
C ALA A 213 1.06 -16.22 -15.11
N LEU A 214 0.87 -17.49 -14.72
CA LEU A 214 1.34 -18.66 -15.48
C LEU A 214 0.62 -18.85 -16.81
N THR A 215 -0.67 -18.52 -16.86
CA THR A 215 -1.50 -18.67 -18.07
C THR A 215 -1.39 -17.47 -19.01
N SER A 216 -0.80 -16.37 -18.56
CA SER A 216 -0.57 -15.21 -19.40
C SER A 216 0.53 -15.48 -20.43
N SER A 217 0.21 -15.23 -21.69
CA SER A 217 1.16 -15.30 -22.80
C SER A 217 2.25 -14.21 -22.79
N GLN A 218 2.19 -13.28 -21.83
CA GLN A 218 2.93 -12.01 -21.85
C GLN A 218 3.82 -11.83 -20.62
N GLN A 219 3.93 -12.85 -19.77
CA GLN A 219 4.55 -12.71 -18.46
C GLN A 219 6.08 -12.76 -18.49
N LEU A 220 6.69 -12.00 -17.57
CA LEU A 220 8.12 -12.00 -17.34
C LEU A 220 8.52 -13.06 -16.29
N PRO A 221 9.67 -13.75 -16.43
CA PRO A 221 10.12 -14.79 -15.50
C PRO A 221 10.21 -14.33 -14.03
N GLU A 222 10.60 -13.07 -13.80
CA GLU A 222 10.77 -12.47 -12.48
C GLU A 222 9.47 -12.48 -11.68
N THR A 223 8.32 -12.35 -12.36
CA THR A 223 7.02 -12.40 -11.68
C THR A 223 6.68 -13.81 -11.20
N ILE A 224 7.04 -14.83 -11.97
CA ILE A 224 6.83 -16.23 -11.57
C ILE A 224 7.75 -16.58 -10.41
N GLN A 225 9.02 -16.19 -10.49
CA GLN A 225 9.98 -16.36 -9.40
C GLN A 225 9.51 -15.67 -8.11
N LEU A 226 8.93 -14.47 -8.22
CA LEU A 226 8.34 -13.77 -7.09
C LEU A 226 7.20 -14.57 -6.46
N PHE A 227 6.29 -15.13 -7.26
CA PHE A 227 5.23 -16.01 -6.75
C PHE A 227 5.79 -17.27 -6.08
N ASP A 228 6.79 -17.92 -6.69
CA ASP A 228 7.43 -19.10 -6.10
C ASP A 228 8.04 -18.77 -4.73
N GLU A 229 8.67 -17.60 -4.58
CA GLU A 229 9.19 -17.12 -3.30
C GLU A 229 8.09 -16.98 -2.23
N LEU A 230 6.92 -16.43 -2.60
CA LEU A 230 5.79 -16.24 -1.69
C LEU A 230 5.28 -17.56 -1.07
N PHE A 231 5.45 -18.68 -1.77
CA PHE A 231 5.03 -20.00 -1.29
C PHE A 231 6.11 -20.76 -0.51
N THR A 232 7.32 -20.20 -0.38
CA THR A 232 8.40 -20.86 0.36
C THR A 232 8.14 -20.87 1.88
N PRO A 233 8.60 -21.91 2.60
CA PRO A 233 8.56 -21.92 4.07
C PRO A 233 9.28 -20.73 4.69
N LYS A 234 10.35 -20.24 4.05
CA LYS A 234 11.11 -19.06 4.48
C LYS A 234 10.26 -17.80 4.47
N PHE A 235 9.54 -17.53 3.38
CA PHE A 235 8.64 -16.38 3.30
C PHE A 235 7.50 -16.49 4.33
N GLN A 236 6.90 -17.68 4.45
CA GLN A 236 5.82 -17.91 5.43
C GLN A 236 6.30 -17.72 6.87
N TYR A 237 7.53 -18.12 7.19
CA TYR A 237 8.17 -17.81 8.47
C TYR A 237 8.38 -16.31 8.67
N LYS A 238 8.87 -15.60 7.65
CA LYS A 238 9.04 -14.13 7.68
C LYS A 238 7.70 -13.44 7.99
N ILE A 239 6.62 -13.80 7.29
CA ILE A 239 5.29 -13.18 7.47
C ILE A 239 4.72 -13.46 8.86
N ARG A 240 4.83 -14.69 9.37
CA ARG A 240 4.36 -15.00 10.73
C ARG A 240 5.06 -14.17 11.81
N ASN A 241 6.34 -13.84 11.60
CA ASN A 241 7.12 -13.05 12.54
C ASN A 241 7.04 -11.54 12.29
N TRP A 242 6.62 -11.12 11.10
CA TRP A 242 6.61 -9.73 10.67
C TRP A 242 5.83 -8.81 11.63
N THR A 243 4.65 -9.23 12.08
CA THR A 243 3.84 -8.45 13.03
C THR A 243 4.59 -8.28 14.35
N ARG A 244 5.19 -9.38 14.85
CA ARG A 244 5.95 -9.38 16.09
C ARG A 244 7.18 -8.48 15.97
N ASP A 245 7.94 -8.57 14.88
CA ASP A 245 9.09 -7.70 14.60
C ASP A 245 8.70 -6.21 14.54
N THR A 246 7.60 -5.91 13.85
CA THR A 246 7.06 -4.54 13.75
C THR A 246 6.68 -4.00 15.12
N MET A 247 6.00 -4.81 15.95
CA MET A 247 5.61 -4.41 17.30
C MET A 247 6.79 -4.29 18.27
N THR A 248 7.82 -5.13 18.13
CA THR A 248 9.06 -4.99 18.89
C THR A 248 9.72 -3.65 18.57
N ARG A 249 9.79 -3.26 17.29
CA ARG A 249 10.33 -1.95 16.88
C ARG A 249 9.47 -0.78 17.37
N TRP A 250 8.15 -0.93 17.37
CA TRP A 250 7.22 0.04 17.95
C TRP A 250 7.50 0.26 19.44
N LEU A 251 7.59 -0.81 20.23
CA LEU A 251 7.90 -0.71 21.65
C LEU A 251 9.28 -0.13 21.92
N TYR A 252 10.26 -0.49 21.08
CA TYR A 252 11.61 0.06 21.18
C TYR A 252 11.63 1.57 20.97
N GLN A 253 10.87 2.10 20.01
CA GLN A 253 10.70 3.55 19.88
C GLN A 253 10.17 4.17 21.18
N ALA A 254 9.09 3.62 21.73
CA ALA A 254 8.54 4.12 22.99
C ALA A 254 9.54 4.05 24.15
N TRP A 255 10.38 3.02 24.18
CA TRP A 255 11.45 2.82 25.16
C TRP A 255 12.54 3.89 25.06
N VAL A 256 13.04 4.17 23.85
CA VAL A 256 14.03 5.25 23.62
C VAL A 256 13.48 6.62 24.01
N HIS A 257 12.17 6.84 23.88
CA HIS A 257 11.55 8.06 24.38
C HIS A 257 11.52 8.14 25.91
N ALA A 258 11.26 7.02 26.59
CA ALA A 258 11.27 6.96 28.05
C ALA A 258 12.66 7.15 28.65
N ASP A 259 13.72 6.69 27.96
CA ASP A 259 15.12 6.89 28.35
C ASP A 259 15.48 8.37 28.55
N ARG A 260 14.94 9.26 27.70
CA ARG A 260 15.15 10.72 27.84
C ARG A 260 14.59 11.31 29.12
N ALA A 261 13.62 10.61 29.72
CA ALA A 261 13.05 10.94 31.02
C ALA A 261 13.61 10.03 32.13
N GLU A 262 14.76 9.40 31.89
CA GLU A 262 15.43 8.45 32.79
C GLU A 262 14.48 7.33 33.26
N TYR A 263 13.54 6.94 32.40
CA TYR A 263 12.51 5.94 32.68
C TYR A 263 11.64 6.27 33.91
N ALA A 264 11.55 7.54 34.33
CA ALA A 264 10.90 7.96 35.58
C ALA A 264 9.43 7.52 35.72
N SER A 265 8.74 7.26 34.60
CA SER A 265 7.35 6.79 34.57
C SER A 265 7.21 5.26 34.43
N ILE A 266 8.30 4.50 34.44
CA ILE A 266 8.32 3.06 34.24
C ILE A 266 8.75 2.40 35.54
N GLU A 267 7.83 1.68 36.16
CA GLU A 267 8.15 0.79 37.28
C GLU A 267 8.96 -0.41 36.76
N HIS A 268 10.06 -0.77 37.42
CA HIS A 268 10.93 -1.89 37.03
C HIS A 268 11.41 -1.87 35.57
N PRO A 269 12.05 -0.78 35.10
CA PRO A 269 12.48 -0.62 33.71
C PRO A 269 13.41 -1.76 33.24
N GLU A 270 14.16 -2.37 34.15
CA GLU A 270 15.02 -3.52 33.87
C GLU A 270 14.26 -4.80 33.45
N GLN A 271 12.95 -4.86 33.69
CA GLN A 271 12.10 -6.03 33.40
C GLN A 271 11.25 -5.87 32.13
N VAL A 272 11.38 -4.75 31.41
CA VAL A 272 10.64 -4.48 30.17
C VAL A 272 11.10 -5.37 29.03
N TRP A 273 12.41 -5.64 28.94
CA TRP A 273 13.01 -6.47 27.91
C TRP A 273 13.48 -7.80 28.51
N LEU A 274 13.08 -8.90 27.90
CA LEU A 274 13.54 -10.25 28.20
C LEU A 274 14.76 -10.57 27.32
N GLY A 275 15.81 -11.06 27.96
CA GLY A 275 17.04 -11.45 27.30
C GLY A 275 18.28 -10.71 27.84
N PRO A 276 19.43 -10.91 27.20
CA PRO A 276 19.59 -11.61 25.95
C PRO A 276 19.64 -13.11 26.18
N SER A 277 19.17 -13.87 25.20
CA SER A 277 19.36 -15.32 25.18
C SER A 277 20.82 -15.73 24.86
N THR A 278 21.65 -14.78 24.43
CA THR A 278 23.04 -14.96 23.97
C THR A 278 23.88 -13.69 24.26
N PRO A 279 25.18 -13.78 24.58
CA PRO A 279 26.03 -12.59 24.71
C PRO A 279 26.01 -11.75 23.42
N GLY A 280 26.08 -10.41 23.54
CA GLY A 280 26.21 -9.54 22.37
C GLY A 280 27.48 -9.86 21.56
N MET A 281 27.60 -9.35 20.32
CA MET A 281 28.81 -9.57 19.50
C MET A 281 30.11 -9.10 20.16
N ASP A 282 30.02 -8.21 21.16
CA ASP A 282 31.16 -7.73 21.96
C ASP A 282 31.40 -8.54 23.25
N GLY A 283 30.65 -9.62 23.47
CA GLY A 283 30.75 -10.49 24.65
C GLY A 283 30.26 -9.86 25.96
N LYS A 284 29.69 -8.65 25.93
CA LYS A 284 29.24 -7.97 27.15
C LYS A 284 27.85 -8.44 27.58
N PRO A 285 27.58 -8.49 28.90
CA PRO A 285 26.23 -8.66 29.39
C PRO A 285 25.38 -7.48 28.96
N PHE A 286 24.15 -7.78 28.57
CA PHE A 286 23.15 -6.79 28.22
C PHE A 286 22.73 -5.97 29.42
N ASN A 287 22.60 -4.67 29.19
CA ASN A 287 21.95 -3.77 30.12
C ASN A 287 20.75 -3.12 29.42
N PRO A 288 19.51 -3.41 29.84
CA PRO A 288 18.32 -2.86 29.23
C PRO A 288 18.27 -1.32 29.35
N LEU A 289 18.98 -0.73 30.31
CA LEU A 289 18.95 0.69 30.65
C LEU A 289 20.00 1.54 29.93
N THR A 290 20.86 0.97 29.09
CA THR A 290 21.92 1.73 28.38
C THR A 290 21.75 1.63 26.86
N PRO A 291 20.93 2.50 26.21
CA PRO A 291 20.65 2.46 24.77
C PRO A 291 21.88 2.46 23.84
N GLU A 292 23.07 2.80 24.34
CA GLU A 292 24.33 2.71 23.60
C GLU A 292 24.84 1.26 23.40
N SER A 293 24.51 0.31 24.28
CA SER A 293 24.90 -1.11 24.13
C SER A 293 24.22 -1.77 22.92
N TYR A 294 23.17 -1.14 22.39
CA TYR A 294 22.34 -1.59 21.27
C TYR A 294 22.84 -1.11 19.90
N ARG A 295 23.96 -0.37 19.84
CA ARG A 295 24.40 0.38 18.64
C ARG A 295 24.76 -0.50 17.43
N TYR A 296 25.29 -1.71 17.65
CA TYR A 296 25.80 -2.54 16.56
C TYR A 296 24.79 -3.58 16.05
N ASP A 297 23.96 -4.15 16.92
CA ASP A 297 23.00 -5.18 16.53
C ASP A 297 21.73 -4.60 15.86
N MET A 298 21.39 -3.34 16.15
CA MET A 298 20.17 -2.71 15.63
C MET A 298 20.25 -2.17 14.20
N TYR A 299 21.44 -1.83 13.70
CA TYR A 299 21.64 -1.45 12.29
C TYR A 299 21.47 -2.66 11.34
N PHE A 300 21.65 -3.88 11.85
CA PHE A 300 21.51 -5.14 11.10
C PHE A 300 20.21 -5.90 11.39
N GLY A 301 19.29 -5.31 12.16
CA GLY A 301 17.91 -5.74 12.23
C GLY A 301 17.53 -6.37 13.57
N MET A 302 16.60 -5.71 14.27
CA MET A 302 15.77 -6.36 15.29
C MET A 302 14.82 -7.44 14.73
N SER A 303 15.13 -8.04 13.57
CA SER A 303 14.58 -9.35 13.22
C SER A 303 15.19 -10.46 14.06
N ASP A 304 16.21 -10.15 14.87
CA ASP A 304 16.82 -11.12 15.76
C ASP A 304 16.03 -11.32 17.06
N GLN A 305 14.82 -11.87 16.86
CA GLN A 305 13.98 -12.44 17.91
C GLN A 305 14.65 -13.55 18.71
N VAL A 306 15.82 -14.04 18.28
CA VAL A 306 16.61 -15.01 19.03
C VAL A 306 17.22 -14.33 20.26
N HIS A 307 17.50 -13.03 20.19
CA HIS A 307 18.23 -12.32 21.22
C HIS A 307 17.32 -11.59 22.21
N PHE A 308 16.23 -10.97 21.76
CA PHE A 308 15.37 -10.14 22.63
C PHE A 308 13.87 -10.30 22.36
N ALA A 309 13.09 -10.27 23.44
CA ALA A 309 11.63 -10.15 23.39
C ALA A 309 11.16 -9.15 24.45
N TYR A 310 10.09 -8.40 24.19
CA TYR A 310 9.49 -7.57 25.24
C TYR A 310 8.70 -8.45 26.22
N ASN A 311 8.66 -8.04 27.49
CA ASN A 311 7.88 -8.71 28.52
C ASN A 311 6.39 -8.31 28.40
N GLU A 312 5.60 -9.12 27.71
CA GLU A 312 4.15 -8.93 27.54
C GLU A 312 3.37 -8.78 28.86
N LYS A 313 3.93 -9.26 29.97
CA LYS A 313 3.26 -9.16 31.29
C LYS A 313 3.50 -7.81 31.96
N HIS A 314 4.55 -7.09 31.57
CA HIS A 314 4.93 -5.82 32.17
C HIS A 314 3.84 -4.75 31.96
N PRO A 315 3.40 -4.02 33.01
CA PRO A 315 2.31 -3.05 32.89
C PRO A 315 2.53 -2.00 31.80
N TRP A 316 3.73 -1.41 31.74
CA TRP A 316 4.10 -0.45 30.71
C TRP A 316 4.01 -1.02 29.29
N VAL A 317 4.45 -2.27 29.07
CA VAL A 317 4.39 -2.93 27.75
C VAL A 317 2.94 -3.13 27.33
N LYS A 318 2.08 -3.61 28.23
CA LYS A 318 0.65 -3.78 27.96
C LYS A 318 -0.02 -2.47 27.57
N GLU A 319 0.29 -1.40 28.29
CA GLU A 319 -0.24 -0.06 28.00
C GLU A 319 0.18 0.40 26.60
N LYS A 320 1.47 0.27 26.25
CA LYS A 320 1.99 0.70 24.95
C LYS A 320 1.50 -0.16 23.79
N LEU A 321 1.30 -1.46 24.00
CA LEU A 321 0.68 -2.33 23.00
C LEU A 321 -0.81 -2.01 22.81
N ALA A 322 -1.54 -1.67 23.88
CA ALA A 322 -2.94 -1.29 23.79
C ALA A 322 -3.16 0.04 23.05
N GLN A 323 -2.19 0.96 23.12
CA GLN A 323 -2.19 2.24 22.40
C GLN A 323 -1.60 2.13 20.99
N ALA A 324 -0.98 1.00 20.64
CA ALA A 324 -0.31 0.87 19.35
C ALA A 324 -1.32 0.71 18.21
N PRO A 325 -1.03 1.30 17.03
CA PRO A 325 -1.73 0.98 15.81
C PRO A 325 -1.57 -0.49 15.45
N ARG A 326 -2.59 -1.05 14.79
CA ARG A 326 -2.50 -2.38 14.17
C ARG A 326 -1.95 -2.27 12.77
N PHE A 327 -0.95 -3.06 12.47
CA PHE A 327 -0.32 -3.11 11.14
C PHE A 327 -0.68 -4.42 10.44
N TYR A 328 -1.22 -4.29 9.23
CA TYR A 328 -1.67 -5.41 8.40
C TYR A 328 -0.81 -5.51 7.15
N PRO A 329 0.10 -6.51 7.03
CA PRO A 329 0.93 -6.64 5.86
C PRO A 329 0.09 -7.00 4.63
N ARG A 330 0.43 -6.42 3.48
CA ARG A 330 -0.26 -6.62 2.20
C ARG A 330 0.75 -6.83 1.08
N ILE A 331 0.45 -7.79 0.22
CA ILE A 331 1.12 -7.95 -1.07
C ILE A 331 0.33 -7.16 -2.10
N MET A 332 1.01 -6.25 -2.77
CA MET A 332 0.40 -5.46 -3.83
C MET A 332 0.48 -6.19 -5.15
N ILE A 333 -0.64 -6.33 -5.83
CA ILE A 333 -0.70 -6.94 -7.16
C ILE A 333 -1.33 -5.95 -8.13
N ARG A 334 -0.66 -5.73 -9.26
CA ARG A 334 -1.08 -4.79 -10.31
C ARG A 334 -1.07 -5.49 -11.68
N PRO A 335 -2.02 -5.18 -12.56
CA PRO A 335 -1.96 -5.60 -13.94
C PRO A 335 -1.13 -4.61 -14.75
N CYS A 336 -0.48 -5.12 -15.78
CA CYS A 336 0.12 -4.33 -16.83
C CYS A 336 -0.48 -4.75 -18.18
N ILE A 337 -1.37 -3.91 -18.71
CA ILE A 337 -1.91 -4.12 -20.07
C ILE A 337 -1.07 -3.45 -21.16
N LYS A 338 0.03 -2.80 -20.75
CA LYS A 338 0.99 -2.21 -21.67
C LYS A 338 1.94 -3.31 -22.14
N ARG A 339 2.24 -3.31 -23.44
CA ARG A 339 3.20 -4.23 -24.07
C ARG A 339 4.66 -3.88 -23.73
N CYS A 340 4.97 -3.67 -22.46
CA CYS A 340 6.30 -3.24 -22.00
C CYS A 340 7.34 -4.36 -21.95
N TRP A 341 6.93 -5.63 -22.08
CA TRP A 341 7.85 -6.75 -22.29
C TRP A 341 8.44 -6.77 -23.71
N LEU A 342 7.90 -5.99 -24.65
CA LEU A 342 8.46 -5.89 -25.99
C LEU A 342 9.67 -4.93 -26.00
N PRO A 343 10.80 -5.32 -26.64
CA PRO A 343 11.90 -4.40 -26.89
C PRO A 343 11.38 -3.13 -27.56
N ARG A 344 11.85 -1.97 -27.10
CA ARG A 344 11.50 -0.70 -27.74
C ARG A 344 11.90 -0.75 -29.20
N THR A 345 10.93 -0.66 -30.10
CA THR A 345 11.21 -0.04 -31.40
C THR A 345 11.51 1.44 -31.10
N PRO A 346 12.64 2.00 -31.54
CA PRO A 346 12.87 3.43 -31.46
C PRO A 346 11.65 4.15 -32.03
N PRO A 347 11.16 5.24 -31.43
CA PRO A 347 10.08 5.98 -32.02
C PRO A 347 10.46 6.33 -33.46
N ARG A 348 9.74 5.78 -34.45
CA ARG A 348 9.79 6.33 -35.81
C ARG A 348 9.51 7.82 -35.64
N ARG A 349 10.42 8.67 -36.12
CA ARG A 349 10.25 10.12 -36.17
C ARG A 349 8.98 10.43 -36.96
N GLY A 350 7.84 10.40 -36.28
CA GLY A 350 6.53 10.74 -36.79
C GLY A 350 6.20 12.14 -36.29
N SER A 351 5.82 13.02 -37.20
CA SER A 351 5.46 14.40 -36.94
C SER A 351 4.42 14.53 -35.81
N PRO A 352 4.39 15.68 -35.09
CA PRO A 352 3.45 15.91 -34.00
C PRO A 352 2.02 15.77 -34.52
N ARG A 353 1.27 14.77 -34.06
CA ARG A 353 -0.18 14.69 -34.31
C ARG A 353 -0.89 15.56 -33.28
N GLY A 354 -1.74 16.43 -33.80
CA GLY A 354 -2.28 17.60 -33.15
C GLY A 354 -3.12 17.32 -31.90
N HIS A 355 -3.11 18.33 -31.04
CA HIS A 355 -3.94 18.46 -29.85
C HIS A 355 -5.43 18.27 -30.17
N TYR A 356 -6.10 17.54 -29.29
CA TYR A 356 -7.55 17.47 -29.18
C TYR A 356 -8.08 18.89 -28.94
N ARG A 357 -8.78 19.49 -29.91
CA ARG A 357 -9.61 20.69 -29.68
C ARG A 357 -10.94 20.23 -29.09
N ALA A 358 -11.21 20.59 -27.84
CA ALA A 358 -12.56 20.55 -27.30
C ALA A 358 -13.39 21.60 -28.05
N GLY A 359 -14.45 21.14 -28.72
CA GLY A 359 -15.46 22.02 -29.29
C GLY A 359 -16.32 22.60 -28.16
N SER A 360 -16.30 23.92 -28.03
CA SER A 360 -17.28 24.72 -27.31
C SER A 360 -18.65 24.59 -27.97
N ARG A 361 -19.69 24.40 -27.17
CA ARG A 361 -21.03 24.89 -27.44
C ARG A 361 -21.35 25.95 -26.41
#